data_AF-A0A959CAI4-F1
#
_entry.id   AF-A0A959CAI4-F1
#
_cell.length_a   1.000
_cell.length_b   1.000
_cell.length_c   1.000
_cell.angle_alpha   90.00
_cell.angle_beta   90.00
_cell.angle_gamma   90.00
#
_symmetry.space_group_name_H-M   'P 1'
#
loop_
_entity.id
_entity.type
_entity.pdbx_description
1 polymer ?
#
loop_
_entity_poly.entity_id
_entity_poly.type
_entity_poly.pdbx_seq_one_letter_code
_entity_poly.pdbx_strand_id
1 'polypeptide(L)' 'MLKYNLSYWERETFFQPIDVAVIGSGIVGLAAALHLKQLDPKLQVAILERGPLPI' A
#
# COMPACT_ATOMS: atom_id res chain seq x y z
N MET A 1 1.90 29.50 9.90
CA MET A 1 1.42 28.10 9.96
C MET A 1 1.48 27.55 8.54
N LEU A 2 2.41 26.64 8.24
CA LEU A 2 2.50 26.03 6.92
C LEU A 2 1.22 25.21 6.67
N LYS A 3 0.40 25.63 5.70
CA LYS A 3 -0.71 24.82 5.19
C LYS A 3 -0.12 23.79 4.23
N TYR A 4 0.09 22.57 4.70
CA TYR A 4 0.41 21.45 3.81
C TYR A 4 -0.85 21.07 3.03
N ASN A 5 -0.97 21.60 1.81
CA ASN A 5 -1.95 21.12 0.85
C ASN A 5 -1.44 19.81 0.27
N LEU A 6 -1.75 18.70 0.95
CA LEU A 6 -1.49 17.36 0.45
C LEU A 6 -2.12 17.20 -0.93
N SER A 7 -1.31 16.75 -1.90
CA SER A 7 -1.78 16.36 -3.22
C SER A 7 -2.77 15.20 -3.11
N TYR A 8 -3.58 15.04 -4.16
CA TYR A 8 -4.52 13.92 -4.24
C TYR A 8 -3.82 12.57 -4.00
N TRP A 9 -2.66 12.37 -4.64
CA TRP A 9 -1.87 11.14 -4.52
C TRP A 9 -1.30 10.94 -3.12
N GLU A 10 -0.83 11.99 -2.45
CA GLU A 10 -0.33 11.86 -1.08
C GLU A 10 -1.44 11.45 -0.12
N ARG A 11 -2.64 12.04 -0.25
CA ARG A 11 -3.81 11.66 0.56
C ARG A 11 -4.19 10.20 0.34
N GLU A 12 -4.31 9.79 -0.91
CA GLU A 12 -4.74 8.43 -1.28
C GLU A 12 -3.68 7.37 -0.94
N THR A 13 -2.39 7.71 -0.96
CA THR A 13 -1.30 6.75 -0.81
C THR A 13 -0.80 6.64 0.63
N PHE A 14 -0.68 7.76 1.35
CA PHE A 14 -0.03 7.79 2.67
C PHE A 14 -0.99 7.98 3.84
N PHE A 15 -2.18 8.52 3.60
CA PHE A 15 -3.13 8.87 4.66
C PHE A 15 -4.41 8.04 4.66
N GLN A 16 -4.52 7.05 3.76
CA GLN A 16 -5.62 6.10 3.84
C GLN A 16 -5.38 5.06 4.95
N PRO A 17 -6.46 4.60 5.60
CA PRO A 17 -6.38 3.53 6.58
C PRO A 17 -5.87 2.25 5.90
N ILE A 18 -4.94 1.57 6.57
CA ILE A 18 -4.35 0.31 6.12
C ILE A 18 -4.79 -0.77 7.10
N ASP A 19 -5.44 -1.82 6.60
CA ASP A 19 -5.83 -2.97 7.41
C ASP A 19 -4.68 -3.97 7.54
N VAL A 20 -3.92 -4.17 6.45
CA VAL A 20 -2.77 -5.09 6.41
C VAL A 20 -1.60 -4.46 5.65
N ALA A 21 -0.41 -4.49 6.24
CA ALA A 21 0.83 -4.10 5.58
C ALA A 21 1.69 -5.33 5.26
N VAL A 22 2.03 -5.51 3.98
CA VAL A 22 2.95 -6.54 3.49
C VAL A 22 4.31 -5.88 3.25
N ILE A 23 5.36 -6.40 3.91
CA ILE A 23 6.73 -5.90 3.76
C ILE A 23 7.46 -6.77 2.74
N GLY A 24 7.87 -6.17 1.64
CA GLY A 24 8.53 -6.79 0.49
C GLY A 24 7.60 -6.91 -0.71
N SER A 25 7.97 -6.35 -1.87
CA SER A 25 7.19 -6.44 -3.13
C SER A 25 7.70 -7.53 -4.08
N GLY A 26 8.46 -8.50 -3.58
CA GLY A 26 8.82 -9.70 -4.34
C GLY A 26 7.61 -10.58 -4.64
N ILE A 27 7.82 -11.68 -5.38
CA ILE A 27 6.73 -12.59 -5.78
C ILE A 27 5.88 -13.09 -4.61
N VAL A 28 6.51 -13.36 -3.46
CA VAL A 28 5.82 -13.81 -2.24
C VAL A 28 4.94 -12.71 -1.66
N GLY A 29 5.42 -11.46 -1.58
CA GLY A 29 4.66 -10.35 -1.03
C GLY A 29 3.47 -9.97 -1.92
N LEU A 30 3.68 -9.95 -3.25
CA LEU A 30 2.60 -9.73 -4.22
C LEU A 30 1.56 -10.86 -4.17
N ALA A 31 1.99 -12.12 -4.11
CA ALA A 31 1.08 -13.26 -3.99
C ALA A 31 0.28 -13.22 -2.68
N ALA A 32 0.91 -12.84 -1.57
CA ALA A 32 0.23 -12.67 -0.28
C ALA A 32 -0.81 -11.55 -0.35
N ALA A 33 -0.47 -10.39 -0.92
CA ALA A 33 -1.41 -9.28 -1.10
C ALA A 33 -2.59 -9.65 -2.00
N LEU A 34 -2.35 -10.38 -3.10
CA LEU A 34 -3.40 -10.89 -3.97
C LEU A 34 -4.33 -11.84 -3.22
N HIS A 35 -3.77 -12.77 -2.43
CA HIS A 35 -4.57 -13.73 -1.69
C HIS A 35 -5.42 -13.05 -0.60
N LEU A 36 -4.87 -12.05 0.09
CA LEU A 36 -5.64 -11.23 1.04
C LEU A 36 -6.82 -10.53 0.36
N LYS A 37 -6.61 -9.96 -0.83
CA LYS A 37 -7.68 -9.34 -1.63
C LYS A 37 -8.72 -10.34 -2.14
N GLN A 38 -8.33 -11.60 -2.40
CA GLN A 38 -9.28 -12.66 -2.77
C GLN A 38 -10.14 -13.10 -1.58
N LEU A 39 -9.55 -13.16 -0.37
CA LEU A 39 -10.27 -13.51 0.86
C LEU A 39 -11.25 -12.42 1.28
N ASP A 40 -10.83 -11.16 1.23
CA ASP A 40 -11.72 -10.02 1.43
C ASP A 40 -11.31 -8.85 0.51
N PRO A 41 -12.11 -8.58 -0.54
CA PRO A 41 -11.85 -7.48 -1.47
C PRO A 41 -11.82 -6.09 -0.80
N LYS A 42 -12.45 -5.93 0.37
CA LYS A 42 -12.53 -4.65 1.09
C LYS A 42 -11.26 -4.32 1.87
N LEU A 43 -10.40 -5.30 2.15
CA LEU A 43 -9.16 -5.07 2.89
C LEU A 43 -8.29 -4.03 2.18
N GLN A 44 -7.90 -2.99 2.89
CA GLN A 44 -6.89 -2.04 2.44
C GLN A 44 -5.50 -2.63 2.70
N VAL A 45 -4.90 -3.20 1.66
CA VAL A 45 -3.59 -3.87 1.72
C VAL A 45 -2.51 -2.95 1.18
N ALA A 46 -1.57 -2.55 2.02
CA ALA A 46 -0.39 -1.79 1.61
C ALA A 46 0.80 -2.72 1.39
N ILE A 47 1.57 -2.51 0.33
CA ILE A 47 2.81 -3.24 0.05
C ILE A 47 3.97 -2.26 0.15
N LEU A 48 4.92 -2.54 1.05
CA LEU A 48 6.04 -1.67 1.34
C LEU A 48 7.34 -2.35 0.89
N GLU A 49 8.11 -1.70 0.01
CA GLU A 49 9.40 -2.20 -0.46
C GLU A 49 10.48 -1.14 -0.18
N ARG A 50 11.70 -1.59 0.13
CA ARG A 50 12.86 -0.71 0.35
C ARG A 50 13.47 -0.25 -0.97
N GLY A 51 13.46 -1.11 -1.98
CA GLY A 51 13.95 -0.80 -3.32
C GLY A 51 13.06 0.22 -4.06
N PRO A 52 13.58 0.85 -5.13
CA PRO A 52 12.70 1.57 -6.05
C PRO A 52 11.66 0.58 -6.58
N LEU A 53 10.38 0.94 -6.51
CA LEU A 53 9.27 0.27 -7.20
C LEU A 53 9.69 -0.09 -8.64
N PRO A 54 9.21 -1.22 -9.18
CA PRO A 54 9.92 -1.99 -10.20
C PRO A 54 10.16 -1.22 -11.50
N ILE A 55 11.31 -1.50 -12.13
CA ILE A 55 11.53 -1.30 -13.57
C ILE A 55 10.55 -2.14 -14.40
#